data_AF-A0A1H5NEL9-F1
#
_entry.id   AF-A0A1H5NEL9-F1
#
_cell.length_a   1.000
_cell.length_b   1.000
_cell.length_c   1.000
_cell.angle_alpha   90.00
_cell.angle_beta   90.00
_cell.angle_gamma   90.00
#
_symmetry.space_group_name_H-M   'P 1'
#
loop_
_entity.id
_entity.type
_entity.pdbx_description
1 polymer ?
#
loop_
_entity_poly.entity_id
_entity_poly.type
_entity_poly.pdbx_seq_one_letter_code
_entity_poly.pdbx_strand_id
1 'polypeptide(L)'
;MSPGLSATPALSRRGLLKFSLGASAFLATAGLGASLSGCSSSIPADGFTMLRSGDLLFLRALIPVMLDGAVVAGKIPMAVDQTLRCLDNSLNHLSPEMLKLTRQLFDVLGMAVTRGPLTGIWGSWENASADEIRHFLDRWENSSLSLLRMGHSSLLQLVMMAWYSRTESWAHCGYPGPPTV
;
A
#
# COMPACT_ATOMS: atom_id res chain seq x y z
N MET A 1 -31.75 19.96 29.69
CA MET A 1 -30.30 20.18 29.49
C MET A 1 -29.87 19.35 28.29
N SER A 2 -29.66 19.98 27.15
CA SER A 2 -29.23 19.30 25.92
C SER A 2 -27.69 19.28 25.90
N PRO A 3 -27.03 18.12 25.76
CA PRO A 3 -25.58 18.09 25.67
C PRO A 3 -25.16 18.65 24.31
N GLY A 4 -24.39 19.74 24.33
CA GLY A 4 -23.75 20.27 23.13
C GLY A 4 -22.70 19.28 22.65
N LEU A 5 -22.81 18.84 21.39
CA LEU A 5 -21.78 18.05 20.72
C LEU A 5 -20.50 18.90 20.67
N SER A 6 -19.49 18.55 21.46
CA SER A 6 -18.15 19.13 21.34
C SER A 6 -17.64 18.89 19.92
N ALA A 7 -17.59 19.95 19.12
CA ALA A 7 -16.92 19.94 17.83
C ALA A 7 -15.45 19.65 18.05
N THR A 8 -14.98 18.45 17.68
CA THR A 8 -13.56 18.10 17.71
C THR A 8 -12.80 19.11 16.83
N PRO A 9 -11.81 19.85 17.36
CA PRO A 9 -11.13 20.94 16.65
C PRO A 9 -10.18 20.46 15.54
N ALA A 10 -10.23 19.19 15.15
CA ALA A 10 -9.13 18.50 14.48
C ALA A 10 -9.03 18.73 12.96
N LEU A 11 -10.03 19.30 12.27
CA LEU A 11 -9.96 19.51 10.82
C LEU A 11 -10.66 20.81 10.38
N SER A 12 -10.02 21.95 10.61
CA SER A 12 -10.47 23.19 9.96
C SER A 12 -10.27 23.09 8.43
N ARG A 13 -11.17 23.68 7.63
CA ARG A 13 -11.04 23.72 6.15
C ARG A 13 -9.67 24.25 5.71
N ARG A 14 -9.14 25.24 6.42
CA ARG A 14 -7.80 25.80 6.17
C ARG A 14 -6.68 24.82 6.53
N GLY A 15 -6.83 24.06 7.62
CA GLY A 15 -5.90 23.00 8.00
C GLY A 15 -5.84 21.89 6.95
N LEU A 16 -7.00 21.46 6.44
CA LEU A 16 -7.12 20.50 5.34
C LEU A 16 -6.42 20.99 4.07
N LEU A 17 -6.66 22.24 3.64
CA LEU A 17 -6.04 22.79 2.43
C LEU A 17 -4.52 22.93 2.54
N LYS A 18 -4.01 23.37 3.70
CA LYS A 18 -2.56 23.46 3.93
C LYS A 18 -1.92 22.08 3.95
N PHE A 19 -2.60 21.10 4.56
CA PHE A 19 -2.13 19.73 4.60
C PHE A 19 -2.13 19.11 3.21
N SER A 20 -3.20 19.24 2.43
CA SER A 20 -3.28 18.73 1.06
C SER A 20 -2.25 19.39 0.14
N LEU A 21 -1.97 20.68 0.34
CA LEU A 21 -0.92 21.38 -0.39
C LEU A 21 0.47 20.85 -0.03
N GLY A 22 0.77 20.67 1.26
CA GLY A 22 2.03 20.11 1.73
C GLY A 22 2.23 18.65 1.31
N ALA A 23 1.18 17.82 1.39
CA ALA A 23 1.21 16.43 0.94
C ALA A 23 1.42 16.34 -0.58
N SER A 24 0.72 17.16 -1.35
CA SER A 24 0.91 17.24 -2.82
C SER A 24 2.32 17.68 -3.18
N ALA A 25 2.86 18.69 -2.47
CA ALA A 25 4.23 19.14 -2.68
C ALA A 25 5.24 18.04 -2.35
N PHE A 26 5.08 17.35 -1.21
CA PHE A 26 5.94 16.23 -0.83
C PHE A 26 5.91 15.09 -1.85
N LEU A 27 4.71 14.66 -2.27
CA LEU A 27 4.55 13.60 -3.28
C LEU A 27 5.11 14.02 -4.64
N ALA A 28 4.95 15.28 -5.05
CA ALA A 28 5.52 15.79 -6.28
C ALA A 28 7.06 15.80 -6.22
N THR A 29 7.66 16.28 -5.12
CA THR A 29 9.12 16.33 -4.96
C THR A 29 9.72 14.94 -4.83
N ALA A 30 9.13 14.05 -4.02
CA ALA A 30 9.59 12.68 -3.88
C ALA A 30 9.47 11.91 -5.20
N GLY A 31 8.34 12.05 -5.92
CA GLY A 31 8.15 11.41 -7.23
C GLY A 31 9.12 11.93 -8.30
N LEU A 32 9.43 13.23 -8.31
CA LEU A 32 10.45 13.80 -9.21
C LEU A 32 11.85 13.29 -8.85
N GLY A 33 12.19 13.22 -7.55
CA GLY A 33 13.44 12.65 -7.08
C GLY A 33 13.62 11.18 -7.50
N ALA A 34 12.57 10.36 -7.36
CA ALA A 34 12.55 8.95 -7.78
C ALA A 34 12.80 8.79 -9.29
N SER A 35 12.21 9.69 -10.08
CA SER A 35 12.30 9.69 -11.54
C SER A 35 13.69 10.13 -12.02
N LEU A 36 14.29 11.13 -11.37
CA LEU A 36 15.59 11.67 -11.75
C LEU A 36 16.77 10.82 -11.25
N SER A 37 16.63 10.10 -10.13
CA SER A 37 17.67 9.20 -9.62
C SER A 37 17.74 7.85 -10.34
N GLY A 38 16.86 7.60 -11.33
CA GLY A 38 16.78 6.33 -12.04
C GLY A 38 16.27 5.16 -11.19
N CYS A 39 15.78 5.43 -9.97
CA CYS A 39 15.30 4.38 -9.06
C CYS A 39 13.85 3.97 -9.32
N SER A 40 13.08 4.80 -10.04
CA SER A 40 11.75 4.45 -10.55
C SER A 40 11.82 4.18 -12.05
N SER A 41 12.08 2.93 -12.42
CA SER A 41 11.89 2.48 -13.81
C SER A 41 10.41 2.63 -14.17
N SER A 42 10.07 3.29 -15.28
CA SER A 42 8.69 3.32 -15.79
C SER A 42 8.26 2.00 -16.44
N ILE A 43 9.20 1.06 -16.59
CA ILE A 43 9.01 -0.20 -17.30
C ILE A 43 8.40 -1.23 -16.33
N PRO A 44 7.28 -1.86 -16.70
CA PRO A 44 6.74 -3.00 -15.95
C PRO A 44 7.76 -4.13 -15.79
N ALA A 45 7.67 -4.86 -14.69
CA ALA A 45 8.48 -6.06 -14.50
C ALA A 45 8.06 -7.19 -15.46
N ASP A 46 8.97 -8.12 -15.75
CA ASP A 46 8.65 -9.26 -16.61
C ASP A 46 7.43 -10.04 -16.08
N GLY A 47 6.45 -10.24 -16.95
CA GLY A 47 5.19 -10.91 -16.61
C GLY A 47 4.13 -10.02 -15.93
N PHE A 48 4.38 -8.71 -15.79
CA PHE A 48 3.45 -7.73 -15.24
C PHE A 48 3.13 -6.63 -16.26
N THR A 49 1.95 -6.01 -16.11
CA THR A 49 1.47 -4.94 -17.00
C THR A 49 1.64 -3.56 -16.37
N MET A 50 1.47 -3.46 -15.06
CA MET A 50 1.47 -2.20 -14.31
C MET A 50 2.55 -2.11 -13.24
N LEU A 51 2.80 -3.21 -12.53
CA LEU A 51 3.79 -3.32 -11.46
C LEU A 51 5.22 -3.32 -12.03
N ARG A 52 6.09 -2.53 -11.40
CA ARG A 52 7.50 -2.37 -11.75
C ARG A 52 8.38 -3.22 -10.83
N SER A 53 9.63 -3.47 -11.23
CA SER A 53 10.56 -4.28 -10.43
C SER A 53 10.73 -3.74 -9.00
N GLY A 54 10.77 -2.42 -8.82
CA GLY A 54 10.84 -1.79 -7.49
C GLY A 54 9.58 -2.00 -6.65
N ASP A 55 8.40 -1.99 -7.27
CA ASP A 55 7.13 -2.26 -6.58
C ASP A 55 7.12 -3.70 -6.04
N LEU A 56 7.65 -4.65 -6.83
CA LEU A 56 7.71 -6.06 -6.45
C LEU A 56 8.59 -6.33 -5.22
N LEU A 57 9.69 -5.58 -5.03
CA LEU A 57 10.55 -5.74 -3.85
C LEU A 57 9.76 -5.43 -2.56
N PHE A 58 9.02 -4.33 -2.57
CA PHE A 58 8.18 -3.93 -1.44
C PHE A 58 7.00 -4.88 -1.25
N LEU A 59 6.24 -5.17 -2.31
CA LEU A 59 5.02 -5.97 -2.22
C LEU A 59 5.30 -7.42 -1.82
N ARG A 60 6.43 -8.01 -2.27
CA ARG A 60 6.83 -9.37 -1.86
C ARG A 60 7.21 -9.45 -0.38
N ALA A 61 7.71 -8.38 0.21
CA ALA A 61 7.97 -8.30 1.65
C ALA A 61 6.66 -8.07 2.43
N LEU A 62 5.78 -7.19 1.92
CA LEU A 62 4.54 -6.78 2.58
C LEU A 62 3.46 -7.88 2.61
N ILE A 63 3.17 -8.49 1.46
CA ILE A 63 2.00 -9.39 1.29
C ILE A 63 2.02 -10.56 2.29
N PRO A 64 3.14 -11.29 2.52
CA PRO A 64 3.17 -12.37 3.50
C PRO A 64 2.75 -11.93 4.91
N VAL A 65 3.14 -10.72 5.33
CA VAL A 65 2.81 -10.16 6.65
C VAL A 65 1.33 -9.83 6.73
N MET A 66 0.75 -9.30 5.66
CA MET A 66 -0.68 -8.99 5.59
C MET A 66 -1.58 -10.23 5.49
N LEU A 67 -1.04 -11.34 4.99
CA LEU A 67 -1.73 -12.63 4.87
C LEU A 67 -1.39 -13.60 6.01
N ASP A 68 -0.74 -13.12 7.08
CA ASP A 68 -0.39 -13.93 8.23
C ASP A 68 -1.65 -14.57 8.85
N GLY A 69 -1.60 -15.88 9.08
CA GLY A 69 -2.76 -16.68 9.52
C GLY A 69 -3.83 -16.97 8.44
N ALA A 70 -3.86 -16.23 7.33
CA ALA A 70 -4.87 -16.41 6.27
C ALA A 70 -4.55 -17.53 5.27
N VAL A 71 -3.28 -17.96 5.23
CA VAL A 71 -2.76 -18.92 4.26
C VAL A 71 -1.98 -20.01 4.99
N VAL A 72 -2.18 -21.27 4.58
CA VAL A 72 -1.40 -22.41 5.08
C VAL A 72 0.08 -22.20 4.75
N ALA A 73 0.98 -22.36 5.73
CA ALA A 73 2.40 -21.99 5.62
C ALA A 73 3.11 -22.47 4.32
N GLY A 74 2.84 -23.70 3.86
CA GLY A 74 3.42 -24.24 2.61
C GLY A 74 2.89 -23.62 1.31
N LYS A 75 1.87 -22.77 1.37
CA LYS A 75 1.23 -22.13 0.21
C LYS A 75 1.51 -20.62 0.12
N ILE A 76 2.25 -20.04 1.08
CA ILE A 76 2.54 -18.59 1.11
C ILE A 76 3.19 -18.10 -0.20
N PRO A 77 4.23 -18.74 -0.77
CA PRO A 77 4.85 -18.23 -2.00
C PRO A 77 3.87 -18.17 -3.17
N MET A 78 3.03 -19.19 -3.33
CA MET A 78 2.00 -19.25 -4.36
C MET A 78 0.93 -18.19 -4.13
N ALA A 79 0.48 -18.02 -2.88
CA ALA A 79 -0.48 -17.00 -2.50
C ALA A 79 0.05 -15.58 -2.80
N VAL A 80 1.32 -15.30 -2.51
CA VAL A 80 1.96 -14.00 -2.82
C VAL A 80 1.96 -13.76 -4.32
N ASP A 81 2.44 -14.71 -5.12
CA ASP A 81 2.55 -14.56 -6.58
C ASP A 81 1.19 -14.32 -7.24
N GLN A 82 0.17 -15.11 -6.86
CA GLN A 82 -1.17 -14.92 -7.39
C GLN A 82 -1.82 -13.61 -6.90
N THR A 83 -1.54 -13.16 -5.68
CA THR A 83 -2.02 -11.85 -5.18
C THR A 83 -1.39 -10.71 -5.95
N LEU A 84 -0.09 -10.80 -6.29
CA LEU A 84 0.59 -9.82 -7.14
C LEU A 84 -0.04 -9.75 -8.53
N ARG A 85 -0.39 -10.89 -9.15
CA ARG A 85 -1.07 -10.92 -10.45
C ARG A 85 -2.47 -10.31 -10.40
N CYS A 86 -3.24 -10.62 -9.36
CA CYS A 86 -4.56 -10.00 -9.15
C CYS A 86 -4.43 -8.48 -8.94
N LEU A 87 -3.45 -8.05 -8.14
CA LEU A 87 -3.17 -6.64 -7.91
C LEU A 87 -2.80 -5.93 -9.21
N ASP A 88 -1.87 -6.48 -9.99
CA ASP A 88 -1.46 -5.93 -11.29
C ASP A 88 -2.66 -5.75 -12.24
N ASN A 89 -3.53 -6.76 -12.31
CA ASN A 89 -4.76 -6.68 -13.08
C ASN A 89 -5.68 -5.56 -12.54
N SER A 90 -5.85 -5.43 -11.22
CA SER A 90 -6.63 -4.32 -10.65
C SER A 90 -6.03 -2.95 -10.99
N LEU A 91 -4.70 -2.81 -10.93
CA LEU A 91 -4.01 -1.57 -11.29
C LEU A 91 -4.24 -1.19 -12.76
N ASN A 92 -4.33 -2.17 -13.65
CA ASN A 92 -4.61 -1.96 -15.08
C ASN A 92 -6.00 -1.35 -15.35
N HIS A 93 -6.92 -1.41 -14.37
CA HIS A 93 -8.27 -0.88 -14.48
C HIS A 93 -8.48 0.41 -13.66
N LEU A 94 -7.43 0.93 -13.02
CA LEU A 94 -7.51 2.22 -12.34
C LEU A 94 -7.56 3.38 -13.34
N SER A 95 -8.19 4.49 -12.93
CA SER A 95 -8.03 5.74 -13.67
C SER A 95 -6.56 6.18 -13.69
N PRO A 96 -6.11 6.94 -14.71
CA PRO A 96 -4.72 7.40 -14.80
C PRO A 96 -4.24 8.13 -13.53
N GLU A 97 -5.12 8.93 -12.91
CA GLU A 97 -4.82 9.68 -11.68
C GLU A 97 -4.64 8.76 -10.47
N MET A 98 -5.49 7.73 -10.32
CA MET A 98 -5.37 6.77 -9.23
C MET A 98 -4.15 5.87 -9.40
N LEU A 99 -3.84 5.45 -10.63
CA LEU A 99 -2.61 4.72 -10.93
C LEU A 99 -1.38 5.56 -10.60
N LYS A 100 -1.39 6.85 -10.95
CA LYS A 100 -0.30 7.79 -10.63
C LYS A 100 -0.09 7.91 -9.12
N LEU A 101 -1.14 8.15 -8.34
CA LEU A 101 -1.03 8.25 -6.88
C LEU A 101 -0.53 6.94 -6.25
N THR A 102 -1.00 5.80 -6.76
CA THR A 102 -0.55 4.48 -6.29
C THR A 102 0.93 4.26 -6.58
N ARG A 103 1.40 4.63 -7.78
CA ARG A 103 2.84 4.59 -8.12
C ARG A 103 3.66 5.53 -7.25
N GLN A 104 3.17 6.74 -6.97
CA GLN A 104 3.85 7.68 -6.07
C GLN A 104 3.98 7.12 -4.65
N LEU A 105 2.96 6.42 -4.14
CA LEU A 105 3.06 5.73 -2.86
C LEU A 105 4.16 4.65 -2.90
N PHE A 106 4.21 3.83 -3.95
CA PHE A 106 5.26 2.82 -4.10
C PHE A 106 6.66 3.42 -4.27
N ASP A 107 6.79 4.53 -5.01
CA ASP A 107 8.07 5.22 -5.21
C ASP A 107 8.63 5.74 -3.88
N VAL A 108 7.76 6.38 -3.08
CA VAL A 108 8.10 6.86 -1.74
C VAL A 108 8.52 5.72 -0.81
N LEU A 109 7.94 4.53 -0.96
CA LEU A 109 8.32 3.34 -0.20
C LEU A 109 9.56 2.63 -0.76
N GLY A 110 9.86 2.78 -2.05
CA GLY A 110 11.00 2.16 -2.74
C GLY A 110 12.32 2.89 -2.51
N MET A 111 12.30 4.22 -2.40
CA MET A 111 13.51 5.03 -2.21
C MET A 111 14.01 5.00 -0.77
N ALA A 112 15.29 4.68 -0.56
CA ALA A 112 15.87 4.61 0.79
C ALA A 112 15.72 5.90 1.61
N VAL A 113 15.86 7.07 0.95
CA VAL A 113 15.80 8.39 1.60
C VAL A 113 14.41 8.71 2.18
N THR A 114 13.34 8.17 1.60
CA THR A 114 11.97 8.33 2.10
C THR A 114 11.53 7.12 2.91
N ARG A 115 11.91 5.90 2.52
CA ARG A 115 11.57 4.65 3.21
C ARG A 115 11.99 4.70 4.68
N GLY A 116 13.27 4.96 4.97
CA GLY A 116 13.79 4.93 6.35
C GLY A 116 12.99 5.82 7.32
N PRO A 117 12.85 7.14 7.05
CA PRO A 117 12.07 8.03 7.92
C PRO A 117 10.59 7.66 8.02
N LEU A 118 9.97 7.22 6.93
CA LEU A 118 8.53 6.96 6.89
C LEU A 118 8.16 5.62 7.52
N THR A 119 8.96 4.59 7.30
CA THR A 119 8.64 3.20 7.69
C THR A 119 9.46 2.71 8.88
N GLY A 120 10.61 3.32 9.15
CA GLY A 120 11.58 2.86 10.14
C GLY A 120 12.56 1.83 9.57
N ILE A 121 12.38 1.41 8.31
CA ILE A 121 13.15 0.34 7.66
C ILE A 121 14.20 0.98 6.74
N TRP A 122 15.45 1.03 7.21
CA TRP A 122 16.56 1.62 6.46
C TRP A 122 17.16 0.66 5.43
N GLY A 123 17.19 -0.63 5.74
CA GLY A 123 17.64 -1.71 4.83
C GLY A 123 16.72 -1.91 3.62
N SER A 124 17.13 -2.78 2.69
CA SER A 124 16.27 -3.18 1.56
C SER A 124 15.03 -3.93 2.06
N TRP A 125 13.94 -3.88 1.29
CA TRP A 125 12.71 -4.61 1.61
C TRP A 125 12.92 -6.12 1.72
N GLU A 126 13.85 -6.67 0.93
CA GLU A 126 14.21 -8.10 0.95
C GLU A 126 14.81 -8.55 2.30
N ASN A 127 15.41 -7.61 3.04
CA ASN A 127 16.02 -7.86 4.35
C ASN A 127 15.12 -7.44 5.52
N ALA A 128 13.95 -6.84 5.25
CA ALA A 128 13.03 -6.41 6.29
C ALA A 128 12.36 -7.62 6.93
N SER A 129 12.42 -7.71 8.27
CA SER A 129 11.75 -8.74 9.03
C SER A 129 10.23 -8.54 9.05
N ALA A 130 9.48 -9.61 9.29
CA ALA A 130 8.03 -9.53 9.44
C ALA A 130 7.63 -8.57 10.57
N ASP A 131 8.37 -8.56 11.68
CA ASP A 131 8.11 -7.65 12.82
C ASP A 131 8.34 -6.19 12.48
N GLU A 132 9.40 -5.86 11.72
CA GLU A 132 9.62 -4.49 11.23
C GLU A 132 8.47 -4.02 10.34
N ILE A 133 7.96 -4.89 9.47
CA ILE A 133 6.83 -4.58 8.58
C ILE A 133 5.54 -4.41 9.39
N ARG A 134 5.28 -5.25 10.40
CA ARG A 134 4.13 -5.09 11.32
C ARG A 134 4.20 -3.76 12.07
N HIS A 135 5.35 -3.42 12.62
CA HIS A 135 5.56 -2.13 13.30
C HIS A 135 5.41 -0.95 12.35
N PHE A 136 5.89 -1.07 11.11
CA PHE A 136 5.66 -0.06 10.07
C PHE A 136 4.16 0.17 9.83
N LEU A 137 3.39 -0.90 9.62
CA LEU A 137 1.94 -0.82 9.36
C LEU A 137 1.19 -0.23 10.55
N ASP A 138 1.47 -0.73 11.76
CA ASP A 138 0.85 -0.24 13.01
C ASP A 138 1.11 1.26 13.24
N ARG A 139 2.34 1.73 13.00
CA ARG A 139 2.66 3.16 13.12
C ARG A 139 1.95 4.02 12.08
N TRP A 140 1.76 3.51 10.87
CA TRP A 140 1.02 4.24 9.84
C TRP A 140 -0.47 4.27 10.13
N GLU A 141 -1.06 3.15 10.56
CA GLU A 141 -2.46 3.04 10.97
C GLU A 141 -2.80 4.03 12.08
N ASN A 142 -1.94 4.09 13.11
CA ASN A 142 -2.15 4.89 14.31
C ASN A 142 -1.52 6.29 14.23
N SER A 143 -1.11 6.74 13.03
CA SER A 143 -0.41 8.02 12.88
C SER A 143 -1.30 9.22 13.15
N SER A 144 -0.73 10.28 13.74
CA SER A 144 -1.37 11.61 13.79
C SER A 144 -1.42 12.29 12.42
N LEU A 145 -0.55 11.87 11.48
CA LEU A 145 -0.50 12.38 10.12
C LEU A 145 -1.52 11.65 9.25
N SER A 146 -2.54 12.36 8.79
CA SER A 146 -3.59 11.76 7.96
C SER A 146 -3.10 11.14 6.65
N LEU A 147 -1.98 11.63 6.09
CA LEU A 147 -1.35 11.07 4.90
C LEU A 147 -0.79 9.66 5.14
N LEU A 148 -0.21 9.39 6.32
CA LEU A 148 0.31 8.06 6.64
C LEU A 148 -0.81 7.07 6.89
N ARG A 149 -1.88 7.50 7.57
CA ARG A 149 -3.10 6.70 7.72
C ARG A 149 -3.73 6.37 6.37
N MET A 150 -3.78 7.35 5.46
CA MET A 150 -4.27 7.14 4.09
C MET A 150 -3.37 6.14 3.34
N GLY A 151 -2.04 6.27 3.45
CA GLY A 151 -1.09 5.30 2.92
C GLY A 151 -1.35 3.88 3.44
N HIS A 152 -1.57 3.72 4.75
CA HIS A 152 -1.94 2.44 5.35
C HIS A 152 -3.23 1.88 4.76
N SER A 153 -4.31 2.67 4.75
CA SER A 153 -5.60 2.27 4.18
C SER A 153 -5.49 1.89 2.70
N SER A 154 -4.70 2.62 1.90
CA SER A 154 -4.46 2.30 0.50
C SER A 154 -3.71 0.98 0.32
N LEU A 155 -2.65 0.74 1.10
CA LEU A 155 -1.92 -0.54 1.07
C LEU A 155 -2.84 -1.71 1.45
N LEU A 156 -3.59 -1.54 2.55
CA LEU A 156 -4.56 -2.53 3.02
C LEU A 156 -5.60 -2.84 1.96
N GLN A 157 -6.22 -1.81 1.39
CA GLN A 157 -7.24 -1.96 0.37
C GLN A 157 -6.70 -2.65 -0.88
N LEU A 158 -5.54 -2.24 -1.40
CA LEU A 158 -4.95 -2.83 -2.60
C LEU A 158 -4.66 -4.32 -2.42
N VAL A 159 -4.00 -4.69 -1.31
CA VAL A 159 -3.61 -6.09 -1.07
C VAL A 159 -4.82 -6.96 -0.70
N MET A 160 -5.71 -6.48 0.17
CA MET A 160 -6.90 -7.26 0.57
C MET A 160 -7.88 -7.44 -0.60
N MET A 161 -8.09 -6.41 -1.43
CA MET A 161 -8.93 -6.57 -2.63
C MET A 161 -8.33 -7.59 -3.60
N ALA A 162 -7.02 -7.55 -3.82
CA ALA A 162 -6.34 -8.52 -4.67
C ALA A 162 -6.47 -9.94 -4.11
N TRP A 163 -6.26 -10.14 -2.80
CA TRP A 163 -6.38 -11.44 -2.15
C TRP A 163 -7.81 -12.00 -2.18
N TYR A 164 -8.80 -11.23 -1.73
CA TYR A 164 -10.18 -11.70 -1.59
C TYR A 164 -10.94 -11.81 -2.92
N SER A 165 -10.39 -11.27 -4.01
CA SER A 165 -10.90 -11.52 -5.37
C SER A 165 -10.73 -12.98 -5.83
N ARG A 166 -9.95 -13.78 -5.10
CA ARG A 166 -9.57 -15.14 -5.49
C ARG A 166 -10.39 -16.19 -4.77
N THR A 167 -10.81 -17.21 -5.52
CA THR A 167 -11.56 -18.37 -5.01
C THR A 167 -10.88 -19.07 -3.84
N GLU A 168 -9.55 -19.16 -3.87
CA GLU A 168 -8.75 -19.80 -2.82
C GLU A 168 -8.87 -19.12 -1.44
N SER A 169 -9.22 -17.84 -1.41
CA SER A 169 -9.43 -17.09 -0.15
C SER A 169 -10.80 -17.36 0.48
N TRP A 170 -11.79 -17.78 -0.33
CA TRP A 170 -13.20 -17.81 0.07
C TRP A 170 -13.47 -18.84 1.16
N ALA A 171 -12.89 -20.03 1.04
CA ALA A 171 -13.04 -21.09 2.03
C ALA A 171 -12.52 -20.66 3.41
N HIS A 172 -11.45 -19.86 3.45
CA HIS A 172 -10.87 -19.38 4.70
C HIS A 172 -11.75 -18.33 5.40
N CYS A 173 -12.42 -17.45 4.64
CA CYS A 173 -13.34 -16.45 5.20
C CYS A 173 -14.80 -16.92 5.29
N GLY A 174 -15.09 -18.20 4.98
CA GLY A 174 -16.44 -18.76 5.04
C GLY A 174 -17.38 -18.28 3.93
N TYR A 175 -16.86 -17.69 2.86
CA TYR A 175 -17.66 -17.27 1.71
C TYR A 175 -17.90 -18.46 0.78
N PRO A 176 -19.17 -18.82 0.45
CA PRO A 176 -19.47 -19.96 -0.42
C PRO A 176 -19.22 -19.69 -1.91
N GLY A 177 -18.84 -18.46 -2.28
CA GLY A 177 -18.73 -18.02 -3.66
C GLY A 177 -19.98 -17.28 -4.15
N PRO A 178 -19.92 -16.69 -5.35
CA PRO A 178 -21.05 -16.01 -5.96
C PRO A 178 -22.16 -17.02 -6.29
N PRO A 179 -23.44 -16.59 -6.31
CA PRO A 179 -24.54 -17.46 -6.71
C PRO A 179 -24.33 -18.00 -8.13
N THR A 180 -24.53 -19.29 -8.33
CA THR A 180 -24.61 -19.89 -9.67
C THR A 180 -25.97 -19.52 -10.27
N VAL A 181 -25.97 -18.72 -11.33
CA VAL A 181 -27.17 -18.43 -12.15
C VAL A 181 -27.39 -19.50 -13.21
#